data_AF-A0A7Y3NTT4-F1
#
_entry.id   AF-A0A7Y3NTT4-F1
#
_cell.length_a   1.000
_cell.length_b   1.000
_cell.length_c   1.000
_cell.angle_alpha   90.00
_cell.angle_beta   90.00
_cell.angle_gamma   90.00
#
_symmetry.space_group_name_H-M   'P 1'
#
loop_
_entity.id
_entity.type
_entity.pdbx_description
1 polymer ?
#
loop_
_entity_poly.entity_id
_entity_poly.type
_entity_poly.pdbx_seq_one_letter_code
_entity_poly.pdbx_strand_id
1 'polypeptide(L)'
;MKRPHLTYLLILTFVVLFAAGTYALESHAFTRAEQLTGLSTLAGKGNKGGALHAANVAANYAETLRYWGAISLTIAAAVALPGIVEYVLLQLMGFSRVGAIARVTYYEAIFQPFTIIVFILCIAAIAITSFVPFNTFGEDTKMFRDVALSFALMFSLIIMVFATGKVVDEEIEDRTMLTLMSKPIARWQVVLGKYAGIVLLILVVLGIATMTAALGSYLRFFSDKRIDIAVAGSQGKALLFWDNLRGVIALLPAFVLQFGELCTLAAISIAIATRYSLALNMTVIVLLYIGANLTRFVPLLHLGQPWQGLAVSASYLLPYLSNFDLNQCLVYRPFTVGQHYVKGGPTLSQIWQYVGLACVYSVLYIGGALGVAMAMFRNRELT
;
A
#
# COMPACT_ATOMS: atom_id res chain seq x y z
N MET A 1 3.68 21.33 28.86
CA MET A 1 3.73 20.72 27.51
C MET A 1 4.66 19.51 27.54
N LYS A 2 4.13 18.30 27.78
CA LYS A 2 4.90 17.05 27.59
C LYS A 2 5.25 16.96 26.10
N ARG A 3 6.47 16.55 25.74
CA ARG A 3 7.00 16.53 24.35
C ARG A 3 6.78 15.14 23.71
N PRO A 4 5.59 14.80 23.19
CA PRO A 4 5.38 13.54 22.46
C PRO A 4 6.31 13.41 21.25
N HIS A 5 6.72 14.55 20.67
CA HIS A 5 7.69 14.64 19.57
C HIS A 5 9.04 13.97 19.90
N LEU A 6 9.53 14.14 21.14
CA LEU A 6 10.83 13.60 21.53
C LEU A 6 10.76 12.08 21.67
N THR A 7 9.67 11.58 22.25
CA THR A 7 9.45 10.13 22.40
C THR A 7 9.34 9.45 21.04
N TYR A 8 8.61 10.04 20.10
CA TYR A 8 8.48 9.50 18.75
C TYR A 8 9.81 9.48 18.00
N LEU A 9 10.57 10.59 18.00
CA LEU A 9 11.89 10.68 17.38
C LEU A 9 12.88 9.68 17.99
N LEU A 10 12.85 9.48 19.31
CA LEU A 10 13.70 8.50 19.98
C LEU A 10 13.34 7.07 19.56
N ILE A 11 12.05 6.72 19.51
CA ILE A 11 11.60 5.40 19.05
C ILE A 11 12.03 5.18 17.60
N LEU A 12 11.77 6.13 16.70
CA LEU A 12 12.15 6.00 15.29
C LEU A 12 13.66 5.85 15.13
N THR A 13 14.45 6.69 15.81
CA THR A 13 15.92 6.63 15.76
C THR A 13 16.44 5.30 16.27
N PHE A 14 15.88 4.79 17.38
CA PHE A 14 16.25 3.49 17.93
C PHE A 14 15.97 2.35 16.95
N VAL A 15 14.79 2.31 16.33
CA VAL A 15 14.43 1.23 15.38
C VAL A 15 15.28 1.31 14.11
N VAL A 16 15.58 2.52 13.61
CA VAL A 16 16.47 2.70 12.44
C VAL A 16 17.90 2.26 12.76
N LEU A 17 18.44 2.63 13.93
CA LEU A 17 19.78 2.19 14.36
C LEU A 17 19.85 0.67 14.53
N PHE A 18 18.79 0.06 15.06
CA PHE A 18 18.69 -1.39 15.19
C PHE A 18 18.65 -2.09 13.82
N ALA A 19 17.90 -1.56 12.86
CA ALA A 19 17.86 -2.05 11.48
C ALA A 19 19.24 -1.91 10.79
N ALA A 20 19.90 -0.76 10.95
CA ALA A 20 21.24 -0.55 10.41
C ALA A 20 22.27 -1.50 11.02
N GLY A 21 22.20 -1.74 12.34
CA GLY A 21 23.08 -2.66 13.05
C GLY A 21 22.91 -4.11 12.60
N THR A 22 21.66 -4.58 12.47
CA THR A 22 21.36 -5.94 11.99
C THR A 22 21.81 -6.15 10.54
N TYR A 23 21.64 -5.15 9.66
CA TYR A 23 22.13 -5.22 8.28
C TYR A 23 23.66 -5.23 8.19
N ALA A 24 24.34 -4.40 8.98
CA ALA A 24 25.80 -4.42 9.04
C ALA A 24 26.31 -5.81 9.49
N LEU A 25 25.72 -6.37 10.54
CA LEU A 25 26.05 -7.71 11.03
C LEU A 25 25.74 -8.81 10.01
N GLU A 26 24.64 -8.71 9.27
CA GLU A 26 24.30 -9.64 8.17
C GLU A 26 25.41 -9.66 7.12
N SER A 27 25.84 -8.48 6.65
CA SER A 27 26.89 -8.38 5.62
C SER A 27 28.21 -9.01 6.07
N HIS A 28 28.62 -8.77 7.32
CA HIS A 28 29.82 -9.38 7.91
C HIS A 28 29.69 -10.89 8.07
N ALA A 29 28.54 -11.39 8.54
CA ALA A 29 28.28 -12.81 8.70
C ALA A 29 28.25 -13.54 7.35
N PHE A 30 27.69 -12.92 6.32
CA PHE A 30 27.64 -13.45 4.96
C PHE A 30 29.03 -13.55 4.33
N THR A 31 29.85 -12.49 4.42
CA THR A 31 31.24 -12.53 3.93
C THR A 31 32.05 -13.61 4.64
N ARG A 32 31.86 -13.77 5.96
CA ARG A 32 32.53 -14.82 6.73
C ARG A 32 32.09 -16.22 6.31
N ALA A 33 30.79 -16.42 6.05
CA ALA A 33 30.27 -17.69 5.55
C ALA A 33 30.88 -18.05 4.18
N GLU A 34 31.01 -17.07 3.27
CA GLU A 34 31.59 -17.27 1.94
C GLU A 34 33.10 -17.58 1.97
N GLN A 35 33.83 -16.94 2.87
CA GLN A 35 35.25 -17.27 3.10
C GLN A 35 35.42 -18.70 3.61
N LEU A 36 34.58 -19.12 4.56
CA LEU A 36 34.64 -20.47 5.14
C LEU A 36 34.20 -21.55 4.14
N THR A 37 33.21 -21.29 3.28
CA THR A 37 32.87 -22.21 2.19
C THR A 37 34.02 -22.31 1.18
N GLY A 38 34.63 -21.19 0.78
CA GLY A 38 35.81 -21.19 -0.09
C GLY A 38 36.96 -22.02 0.48
N LEU A 39 37.29 -21.81 1.76
CA LEU A 39 38.31 -22.61 2.47
C LEU A 39 37.94 -24.10 2.55
N SER A 40 36.66 -24.44 2.71
CA SER A 40 36.22 -25.86 2.72
C SER A 40 36.44 -26.57 1.38
N THR A 41 36.35 -25.84 0.25
CA THR A 41 36.61 -26.41 -1.09
C THR A 41 38.08 -26.72 -1.32
N LEU A 42 38.98 -25.93 -0.71
CA LEU A 42 40.44 -26.05 -0.79
C LEU A 42 41.03 -27.01 0.27
N ALA A 43 40.29 -27.33 1.32
CA ALA A 43 40.76 -28.16 2.43
C ALA A 43 40.96 -29.65 2.01
N GLY A 44 41.98 -30.32 2.55
CA GLY A 44 42.16 -31.77 2.38
C GLY A 44 41.04 -32.59 3.03
N LYS A 45 40.79 -33.82 2.52
CA LYS A 45 39.65 -34.71 2.89
C LYS A 45 39.34 -34.79 4.41
N GLY A 46 40.35 -34.70 5.29
CA GLY A 46 40.18 -34.75 6.75
C GLY A 46 39.69 -33.47 7.44
N ASN A 47 39.89 -32.28 6.84
CA ASN A 47 39.52 -30.99 7.45
C ASN A 47 38.29 -30.33 6.81
N LYS A 48 37.72 -30.96 5.78
CA LYS A 48 36.52 -30.46 5.07
C LYS A 48 35.29 -30.38 5.96
N GLY A 49 35.08 -31.36 6.84
CA GLY A 49 33.88 -31.44 7.68
C GLY A 49 33.74 -30.28 8.68
N GLY A 50 34.84 -29.93 9.37
CA GLY A 50 34.85 -28.82 10.33
C GLY A 50 34.66 -27.45 9.66
N ALA A 51 35.32 -27.23 8.51
CA ALA A 51 35.17 -26.01 7.73
C ALA A 51 33.75 -25.86 7.16
N LEU A 52 33.14 -26.95 6.67
CA LEU A 52 31.77 -26.95 6.17
C LEU A 52 30.75 -26.69 7.29
N HIS A 53 30.96 -27.28 8.47
CA HIS A 53 30.09 -27.02 9.63
C HIS A 53 30.16 -25.55 10.07
N ALA A 54 31.36 -24.99 10.18
CA ALA A 54 31.54 -23.57 10.52
C ALA A 54 30.91 -22.63 9.47
N ALA A 55 30.99 -22.99 8.19
CA ALA A 55 30.35 -22.25 7.11
C ALA A 55 28.81 -22.28 7.21
N ASN A 56 28.22 -23.45 7.47
CA ASN A 56 26.77 -23.59 7.65
C ASN A 56 26.26 -22.81 8.87
N VAL A 57 27.02 -22.83 9.97
CA VAL A 57 26.69 -22.04 11.17
C VAL A 57 26.70 -20.55 10.85
N ALA A 58 27.74 -20.04 10.19
CA ALA A 58 27.81 -18.63 9.77
C ALA A 58 26.68 -18.25 8.79
N ALA A 59 26.32 -19.14 7.86
CA ALA A 59 25.20 -18.93 6.93
C ALA A 59 23.85 -18.83 7.66
N ASN A 60 23.57 -19.71 8.63
CA ASN A 60 22.35 -19.66 9.44
C ASN A 60 22.26 -18.38 10.28
N TYR A 61 23.38 -17.91 10.82
CA TYR A 61 23.43 -16.61 11.51
C TYR A 61 23.12 -15.45 10.56
N ALA A 62 23.70 -15.45 9.35
CA ALA A 62 23.41 -14.44 8.34
C ALA A 62 21.93 -14.46 7.92
N GLU A 63 21.34 -15.64 7.70
CA GLU A 63 19.90 -15.76 7.40
C GLU A 63 19.07 -15.17 8.54
N THR A 64 19.36 -15.51 9.79
CA THR A 64 18.63 -15.00 10.96
C THR A 64 18.72 -13.47 11.06
N LEU A 65 19.91 -12.91 10.86
CA LEU A 65 20.13 -11.46 10.87
C LEU A 65 19.35 -10.76 9.74
N ARG A 66 19.26 -11.36 8.56
CA ARG A 66 18.44 -10.85 7.44
C ARG A 66 16.96 -10.75 7.80
N TYR A 67 16.41 -11.77 8.45
CA TYR A 67 15.01 -11.76 8.90
C TYR A 67 14.75 -10.61 9.90
N TRP A 68 15.56 -10.52 10.95
CA TRP A 68 15.41 -9.48 11.96
C TRP A 68 15.68 -8.07 11.42
N GLY A 69 16.65 -7.93 10.50
CA GLY A 69 16.94 -6.67 9.82
C GLY A 69 15.79 -6.21 8.94
N ALA A 70 15.22 -7.09 8.12
CA ALA A 70 14.08 -6.74 7.28
C ALA A 70 12.83 -6.39 8.10
N ILE A 71 12.53 -7.17 9.15
CA ILE A 71 11.39 -6.92 10.04
C ILE A 71 11.55 -5.56 10.73
N SER A 72 12.71 -5.30 11.32
CA SER A 72 12.96 -4.03 12.01
C SER A 72 12.94 -2.83 11.08
N LEU A 73 13.48 -2.94 9.86
CA LEU A 73 13.38 -1.88 8.85
C LEU A 73 11.92 -1.59 8.48
N THR A 74 11.10 -2.63 8.33
CA THR A 74 9.68 -2.48 7.99
C THR A 74 8.91 -1.84 9.13
N ILE A 75 9.18 -2.24 10.37
CA ILE A 75 8.61 -1.60 11.56
C ILE A 75 9.04 -0.13 11.62
N ALA A 76 10.31 0.18 11.34
CA ALA A 76 10.80 1.55 11.28
C ALA A 76 10.01 2.37 10.25
N ALA A 77 9.83 1.84 9.04
CA ALA A 77 9.09 2.50 7.97
C ALA A 77 7.60 2.66 8.31
N ALA A 78 6.97 1.62 8.87
CA ALA A 78 5.57 1.63 9.29
C ALA A 78 5.31 2.58 10.46
N VAL A 79 6.29 2.82 11.33
CA VAL A 79 6.24 3.85 12.38
C VAL A 79 6.54 5.23 11.80
N ALA A 80 7.51 5.35 10.88
CA ALA A 80 7.91 6.60 10.22
C ALA A 80 6.73 7.25 9.49
N LEU A 81 5.94 6.46 8.76
CA LEU A 81 4.89 6.97 7.89
C LEU A 81 3.79 7.74 8.67
N PRO A 82 3.16 7.19 9.73
CA PRO A 82 2.24 7.93 10.58
C PRO A 82 2.84 9.19 11.21
N GLY A 83 4.12 9.18 11.59
CA GLY A 83 4.74 10.38 12.16
C GLY A 83 5.08 11.43 11.11
N ILE A 84 5.43 11.06 9.88
CA ILE A 84 5.52 12.03 8.77
C ILE A 84 4.14 12.66 8.56
N VAL A 85 3.07 11.87 8.58
CA VAL A 85 1.70 12.39 8.49
C VAL A 85 1.39 13.34 9.65
N GLU A 86 1.66 12.93 10.89
CA GLU A 86 1.31 13.68 12.10
C GLU A 86 2.16 14.95 12.29
N TYR A 87 3.47 14.85 12.13
CA TYR A 87 4.42 15.91 12.45
C TYR A 87 4.78 16.79 11.28
N VAL A 88 4.58 16.35 10.03
CA VAL A 88 4.86 17.16 8.85
C VAL A 88 3.55 17.56 8.16
N LEU A 89 2.80 16.59 7.65
CA LEU A 89 1.64 16.90 6.79
C LEU A 89 0.51 17.61 7.56
N LEU A 90 0.11 17.09 8.72
CA LEU A 90 -0.96 17.71 9.52
C LEU A 90 -0.56 19.07 10.10
N GLN A 91 0.73 19.32 10.35
CA GLN A 91 1.20 20.63 10.78
C GLN A 91 1.17 21.65 9.62
N LEU A 92 1.64 21.24 8.44
CA LEU A 92 1.58 22.07 7.23
C LEU A 92 0.13 22.39 6.82
N MET A 93 -0.79 21.45 6.99
CA MET A 93 -2.21 21.67 6.71
C MET A 93 -2.87 22.54 7.80
N GLY A 94 -2.43 22.41 9.05
CA GLY A 94 -2.97 23.10 10.22
C GLY A 94 -2.89 24.64 10.19
N PHE A 95 -2.11 25.22 9.27
CA PHE A 95 -2.14 26.67 9.01
C PHE A 95 -3.47 27.15 8.39
N SER A 96 -4.24 26.24 7.79
CA SER A 96 -5.52 26.53 7.16
C SER A 96 -6.69 25.98 7.98
N ARG A 97 -7.87 26.62 7.86
CA ARG A 97 -9.12 26.12 8.47
C ARG A 97 -9.48 24.71 7.98
N VAL A 98 -9.20 24.42 6.71
CA VAL A 98 -9.44 23.11 6.07
C VAL A 98 -8.57 22.02 6.73
N GLY A 99 -7.29 22.32 6.96
CA GLY A 99 -6.38 21.35 7.58
C GLY A 99 -6.66 21.10 9.07
N ALA A 100 -7.19 22.08 9.80
CA ALA A 100 -7.67 21.86 11.16
C ALA A 100 -8.81 20.84 11.19
N ILE A 101 -9.77 20.94 10.25
CA ILE A 101 -10.87 19.95 10.11
C ILE A 101 -10.30 18.59 9.70
N ALA A 102 -9.41 18.56 8.70
CA ALA A 102 -8.78 17.32 8.24
C ALA A 102 -8.06 16.57 9.36
N ARG A 103 -7.38 17.30 10.26
CA ARG A 103 -6.69 16.73 11.41
C ARG A 103 -7.65 16.05 12.39
N VAL A 104 -8.78 16.69 12.70
CA VAL A 104 -9.80 16.10 13.58
C VAL A 104 -10.38 14.84 12.95
N THR A 105 -10.81 14.93 11.69
CA THR A 105 -11.36 13.80 10.93
C THR A 105 -10.38 12.62 10.84
N TYR A 106 -9.09 12.89 10.63
CA TYR A 106 -8.07 11.84 10.60
C TYR A 106 -7.97 11.08 11.92
N TYR A 107 -7.90 11.79 13.06
CA TYR A 107 -7.79 11.12 14.37
C TYR A 107 -9.08 10.38 14.75
N GLU A 108 -10.23 10.95 14.41
CA GLU A 108 -11.52 10.29 14.60
C GLU A 108 -11.59 8.97 13.82
N ALA A 109 -11.18 8.99 12.55
CA ALA A 109 -11.24 7.81 11.70
C ALA A 109 -10.17 6.75 12.04
N ILE A 110 -8.95 7.15 12.43
CA ILE A 110 -7.86 6.20 12.76
C ILE A 110 -8.11 5.48 14.09
N PHE A 111 -8.71 6.17 15.07
CA PHE A 111 -8.99 5.61 16.39
C PHE A 111 -10.37 4.96 16.49
N GLN A 112 -11.12 4.93 15.39
CA GLN A 112 -12.38 4.20 15.35
C GLN A 112 -12.10 2.70 15.54
N PRO A 113 -12.77 2.02 16.50
CA PRO A 113 -12.53 0.60 16.77
C PRO A 113 -12.65 -0.29 15.54
N PHE A 114 -13.62 0.01 14.67
CA PHE A 114 -13.81 -0.71 13.41
C PHE A 114 -12.58 -0.63 12.50
N THR A 115 -12.04 0.58 12.28
CA THR A 115 -10.82 0.81 11.49
C THR A 115 -9.65 -0.02 12.02
N ILE A 116 -9.44 0.00 13.33
CA ILE A 116 -8.33 -0.72 13.99
C ILE A 116 -8.49 -2.24 13.78
N ILE A 117 -9.69 -2.78 14.01
CA ILE A 117 -9.94 -4.23 13.87
C ILE A 117 -9.72 -4.67 12.42
N VAL A 118 -10.30 -3.97 11.45
CA VAL A 118 -10.18 -4.31 10.02
C VAL A 118 -8.72 -4.16 9.55
N PHE A 119 -8.00 -3.17 10.06
CA PHE A 119 -6.59 -2.99 9.75
C PHE A 119 -5.71 -4.11 10.31
N ILE A 120 -5.95 -4.55 11.56
CA ILE A 120 -5.25 -5.71 12.13
C ILE A 120 -5.54 -6.96 11.31
N LEU A 121 -6.77 -7.18 10.87
CA LEU A 121 -7.13 -8.30 10.00
C LEU A 121 -6.41 -8.22 8.64
N CYS A 122 -6.23 -7.03 8.07
CA CYS A 122 -5.45 -6.83 6.84
C CYS A 122 -3.99 -7.28 7.02
N ILE A 123 -3.32 -6.78 8.06
CA ILE A 123 -1.93 -7.15 8.35
C ILE A 123 -1.81 -8.65 8.64
N ALA A 124 -2.75 -9.22 9.41
CA ALA A 124 -2.79 -10.64 9.70
C ALA A 124 -2.99 -11.48 8.43
N ALA A 125 -3.90 -11.09 7.53
CA ALA A 125 -4.13 -11.79 6.27
C ALA A 125 -2.86 -11.83 5.41
N ILE A 126 -2.20 -10.67 5.21
CA ILE A 126 -0.95 -10.59 4.45
C ILE A 126 0.16 -11.44 5.11
N ALA A 127 0.28 -11.37 6.45
CA ALA A 127 1.27 -12.14 7.19
C ALA A 127 1.03 -13.65 7.07
N ILE A 128 -0.21 -14.12 7.25
CA ILE A 128 -0.59 -15.53 7.12
C ILE A 128 -0.28 -16.03 5.71
N THR A 129 -0.65 -15.27 4.67
CA THR A 129 -0.36 -15.63 3.28
C THR A 129 1.14 -15.75 3.00
N SER A 130 1.99 -15.03 3.73
CA SER A 130 3.44 -15.16 3.61
C SER A 130 3.94 -16.56 3.99
N PHE A 131 3.23 -17.28 4.87
CA PHE A 131 3.58 -18.63 5.31
C PHE A 131 2.89 -19.73 4.50
N VAL A 132 1.85 -19.41 3.73
CA VAL A 132 1.11 -20.40 2.93
C VAL A 132 1.85 -20.66 1.61
N PRO A 133 2.19 -21.93 1.28
CA PRO A 133 2.76 -22.27 -0.02
C PRO A 133 1.69 -22.17 -1.12
N PHE A 134 2.02 -21.56 -2.26
CA PHE A 134 1.11 -21.48 -3.42
C PHE A 134 1.26 -22.69 -4.36
N ASN A 135 2.26 -23.55 -4.11
CA ASN A 135 2.55 -24.75 -4.89
C ASN A 135 2.66 -24.48 -6.39
N THR A 136 3.17 -23.31 -6.76
CA THR A 136 3.45 -22.94 -8.14
C THR A 136 4.90 -23.29 -8.45
N PHE A 137 5.17 -23.81 -9.66
CA PHE A 137 6.52 -24.24 -10.09
C PHE A 137 7.49 -23.04 -10.27
N GLY A 138 7.91 -22.43 -9.17
CA GLY A 138 8.90 -21.35 -9.14
C GLY A 138 8.36 -19.93 -9.21
N GLU A 139 7.04 -19.72 -9.18
CA GLU A 139 6.40 -18.39 -9.22
C GLU A 139 5.64 -18.00 -7.93
N ASP A 140 5.83 -18.75 -6.84
CA ASP A 140 5.18 -18.52 -5.55
C ASP A 140 5.31 -17.08 -5.03
N THR A 141 6.49 -16.48 -5.17
CA THR A 141 6.72 -15.10 -4.75
C THR A 141 5.89 -14.08 -5.58
N LYS A 142 5.62 -14.36 -6.87
CA LYS A 142 4.77 -13.49 -7.70
C LYS A 142 3.32 -13.60 -7.26
N MET A 143 2.80 -14.81 -7.10
CA MET A 143 1.43 -15.02 -6.59
C MET A 143 1.23 -14.39 -5.22
N PHE A 144 2.21 -14.51 -4.32
CA PHE A 144 2.19 -13.84 -3.03
C PHE A 144 1.98 -12.32 -3.15
N ARG A 145 2.73 -11.64 -4.03
CA ARG A 145 2.61 -10.18 -4.22
C ARG A 145 1.23 -9.79 -4.72
N ASP A 146 0.68 -10.53 -5.67
CA ASP A 146 -0.64 -10.26 -6.24
C ASP A 146 -1.75 -10.39 -5.18
N VAL A 147 -1.71 -11.47 -4.40
CA VAL A 147 -2.66 -11.71 -3.30
C VAL A 147 -2.49 -10.67 -2.20
N ALA A 148 -1.26 -10.33 -1.82
CA ALA A 148 -1.00 -9.35 -0.77
C ALA A 148 -1.47 -7.94 -1.17
N LEU A 149 -1.24 -7.51 -2.42
CA LEU A 149 -1.75 -6.25 -2.95
C LEU A 149 -3.28 -6.24 -3.04
N SER A 150 -3.88 -7.37 -3.39
CA SER A 150 -5.35 -7.52 -3.43
C SER A 150 -5.96 -7.42 -2.04
N PHE A 151 -5.36 -8.04 -1.03
CA PHE A 151 -5.80 -7.86 0.37
C PHE A 151 -5.61 -6.44 0.85
N ALA A 152 -4.47 -5.81 0.57
CA ALA A 152 -4.23 -4.41 0.94
C ALA A 152 -5.31 -3.49 0.37
N LEU A 153 -5.66 -3.63 -0.91
CA LEU A 153 -6.72 -2.86 -1.56
C LEU A 153 -8.10 -3.16 -0.94
N MET A 154 -8.46 -4.44 -0.82
CA MET A 154 -9.78 -4.87 -0.34
C MET A 154 -10.07 -4.37 1.08
N PHE A 155 -9.15 -4.56 2.03
CA PHE A 155 -9.34 -4.11 3.40
C PHE A 155 -9.29 -2.58 3.52
N SER A 156 -8.43 -1.92 2.75
CA SER A 156 -8.37 -0.45 2.73
C SER A 156 -9.64 0.17 2.14
N LEU A 157 -10.27 -0.50 1.16
CA LEU A 157 -11.58 -0.11 0.64
C LEU A 157 -12.64 -0.18 1.74
N ILE A 158 -12.74 -1.29 2.47
CA ILE A 158 -13.72 -1.44 3.56
C ILE A 158 -13.55 -0.33 4.61
N ILE A 159 -12.30 -0.06 5.01
CA ILE A 159 -11.98 1.02 5.95
C ILE A 159 -12.37 2.39 5.38
N MET A 160 -12.00 2.68 4.12
CA MET A 160 -12.29 3.95 3.46
C MET A 160 -13.79 4.21 3.41
N VAL A 161 -14.59 3.24 2.93
CA VAL A 161 -16.03 3.41 2.78
C VAL A 161 -16.69 3.59 4.15
N PHE A 162 -16.24 2.85 5.18
CA PHE A 162 -16.75 3.02 6.53
C PHE A 162 -16.45 4.42 7.09
N ALA A 163 -15.20 4.86 6.96
CA ALA A 163 -14.73 6.16 7.44
C ALA A 163 -15.44 7.33 6.74
N THR A 164 -15.60 7.29 5.42
CA THR A 164 -16.30 8.34 4.67
C THR A 164 -17.75 8.48 5.10
N GLY A 165 -18.43 7.35 5.32
CA GLY A 165 -19.81 7.34 5.74
C GLY A 165 -19.98 7.86 7.18
N LYS A 166 -19.15 7.39 8.11
CA LYS A 166 -19.25 7.74 9.53
C LYS A 166 -19.01 9.23 9.81
N VAL A 167 -17.97 9.77 9.18
CA VAL A 167 -17.60 11.18 9.30
C VAL A 167 -18.74 12.10 8.86
N VAL A 168 -19.65 11.67 7.98
CA VAL A 168 -20.78 12.49 7.52
C VAL A 168 -22.05 12.21 8.33
N ASP A 169 -22.29 10.96 8.73
CA ASP A 169 -23.48 10.58 9.52
C ASP A 169 -23.48 11.24 10.90
N GLU A 170 -22.33 11.28 11.58
CA GLU A 170 -22.18 11.91 12.91
C GLU A 170 -22.46 13.42 12.88
N GLU A 171 -22.26 14.08 11.74
CA GLU A 171 -22.61 15.50 11.57
C GLU A 171 -24.12 15.74 11.34
N ILE A 172 -24.83 14.72 10.83
CA ILE A 172 -26.26 14.76 10.53
C ILE A 172 -27.08 14.42 11.78
N GLU A 173 -26.62 13.45 12.57
CA GLU A 173 -27.34 12.92 13.73
C GLU A 173 -27.20 13.81 14.98
N ASP A 174 -26.03 14.44 15.20
CA ASP A 174 -25.75 15.17 16.45
C ASP A 174 -26.24 16.63 16.52
N ARG A 175 -26.89 17.18 15.48
CA ARG A 175 -27.22 18.63 15.39
C ARG A 175 -26.02 19.57 15.65
N THR A 176 -24.79 19.07 15.62
CA THR A 176 -23.55 19.82 15.86
C THR A 176 -23.23 20.78 14.72
N MET A 177 -23.85 20.60 13.54
CA MET A 177 -23.81 21.60 12.48
C MET A 177 -24.37 22.95 12.96
N LEU A 178 -25.39 22.98 13.84
CA LEU A 178 -25.96 24.23 14.36
C LEU A 178 -25.04 24.98 15.33
N THR A 179 -24.17 24.29 16.07
CA THR A 179 -23.24 24.93 17.02
C THR A 179 -21.92 25.33 16.37
N LEU A 180 -21.45 24.61 15.35
CA LEU A 180 -20.29 24.97 14.52
C LEU A 180 -20.55 26.20 13.62
N MET A 181 -21.82 26.52 13.31
CA MET A 181 -22.19 27.75 12.59
C MET A 181 -22.02 29.04 13.40
N SER A 182 -21.70 28.96 14.70
CA SER A 182 -21.33 30.14 15.49
C SER A 182 -20.01 30.80 15.04
N LYS A 183 -19.21 30.10 14.21
CA LYS A 183 -18.10 30.68 13.44
C LYS A 183 -18.42 30.57 11.94
N PRO A 184 -18.12 31.60 11.12
CA PRO A 184 -18.36 31.57 9.68
C PRO A 184 -17.37 30.61 8.99
N ILE A 185 -17.67 29.31 9.04
CA ILE A 185 -16.95 28.27 8.29
C ILE A 185 -17.75 28.01 7.02
N ALA A 186 -17.09 28.16 5.87
CA ALA A 186 -17.75 27.92 4.59
C ALA A 186 -17.97 26.41 4.39
N ARG A 187 -19.15 26.03 3.89
CA ARG A 187 -19.55 24.63 3.70
C ARG A 187 -18.52 23.81 2.87
N TRP A 188 -17.91 24.42 1.86
CA TRP A 188 -16.87 23.78 1.04
C TRP A 188 -15.60 23.45 1.83
N GLN A 189 -15.27 24.22 2.88
CA GLN A 189 -14.11 23.96 3.72
C GLN A 189 -14.29 22.70 4.56
N VAL A 190 -15.53 22.41 4.98
CA VAL A 190 -15.87 21.20 5.72
C VAL A 190 -15.71 19.96 4.83
N VAL A 191 -16.29 19.99 3.63
CA VAL A 191 -16.22 18.86 2.67
C VAL A 191 -14.75 18.57 2.29
N LEU A 192 -13.98 19.60 1.92
CA LEU A 192 -12.57 19.42 1.56
C LEU A 192 -11.71 18.96 2.75
N GLY A 193 -11.99 19.48 3.95
CA GLY A 193 -11.28 19.09 5.16
C GLY A 193 -11.49 17.62 5.48
N LYS A 194 -12.75 17.16 5.44
CA LYS A 194 -13.12 15.76 5.66
C LYS A 194 -12.49 14.83 4.64
N TYR A 195 -12.57 15.19 3.35
CA TYR A 195 -11.91 14.44 2.29
C TYR A 195 -10.41 14.32 2.52
N ALA A 196 -9.73 15.43 2.84
CA ALA A 196 -8.30 15.41 3.13
C ALA A 196 -7.95 14.51 4.33
N GLY A 197 -8.74 14.54 5.41
CA GLY A 197 -8.54 13.66 6.57
C GLY A 197 -8.65 12.18 6.21
N ILE A 198 -9.64 11.82 5.40
CA ILE A 198 -9.86 10.44 4.91
C ILE A 198 -8.73 10.02 3.95
N VAL A 199 -8.26 10.90 3.07
CA VAL A 199 -7.11 10.63 2.19
C VAL A 199 -5.85 10.33 3.01
N LEU A 200 -5.60 11.06 4.10
CA LEU A 200 -4.49 10.77 5.01
C LEU A 200 -4.65 9.43 5.73
N LEU A 201 -5.88 9.07 6.12
CA LEU A 201 -6.16 7.75 6.68
C LEU A 201 -5.80 6.64 5.68
N ILE A 202 -6.28 6.76 4.43
CA ILE A 202 -6.00 5.79 3.36
C ILE A 202 -4.49 5.68 3.12
N LEU A 203 -3.78 6.81 3.08
CA LEU A 203 -2.32 6.85 2.91
C LEU A 203 -1.62 6.01 3.99
N VAL A 204 -2.03 6.14 5.25
CA VAL A 204 -1.45 5.42 6.38
C VAL A 204 -1.77 3.93 6.32
N VAL A 205 -3.05 3.60 6.19
CA VAL A 205 -3.54 2.21 6.19
C VAL A 205 -2.96 1.43 5.01
N LEU A 206 -3.11 1.94 3.79
CA LEU A 206 -2.61 1.30 2.59
C LEU A 206 -1.07 1.31 2.56
N GLY A 207 -0.44 2.40 3.03
CA GLY A 207 1.01 2.51 3.10
C GLY A 207 1.62 1.44 4.01
N ILE A 208 1.08 1.24 5.20
CA ILE A 208 1.59 0.19 6.11
C ILE A 208 1.29 -1.22 5.56
N ALA A 209 0.11 -1.43 4.98
CA ALA A 209 -0.25 -2.71 4.37
C ALA A 209 0.70 -3.08 3.21
N THR A 210 1.01 -2.14 2.33
CA THR A 210 1.96 -2.35 1.22
C THR A 210 3.41 -2.52 1.71
N MET A 211 3.83 -1.84 2.78
CA MET A 211 5.13 -2.09 3.42
C MET A 211 5.21 -3.51 4.01
N THR A 212 4.12 -4.00 4.60
CA THR A 212 4.05 -5.39 5.10
C THR A 212 4.07 -6.40 3.95
N ALA A 213 3.38 -6.12 2.84
CA ALA A 213 3.47 -6.91 1.62
C ALA A 213 4.90 -6.91 1.04
N ALA A 214 5.59 -5.77 1.06
CA ALA A 214 6.98 -5.65 0.63
C ALA A 214 7.94 -6.48 1.49
N LEU A 215 7.76 -6.45 2.82
CA LEU A 215 8.50 -7.30 3.75
C LEU A 215 8.28 -8.78 3.48
N GLY A 216 7.01 -9.20 3.41
CA GLY A 216 6.65 -10.58 3.13
C GLY A 216 7.24 -11.05 1.80
N SER A 217 7.18 -10.21 0.77
CA SER A 217 7.74 -10.53 -0.53
C SER A 217 9.26 -10.64 -0.48
N TYR A 218 9.95 -9.74 0.21
CA TYR A 218 11.40 -9.72 0.30
C TYR A 218 11.92 -10.98 0.99
N LEU A 219 11.30 -11.35 2.12
CA LEU A 219 11.67 -12.53 2.90
C LEU A 219 11.34 -13.83 2.18
N ARG A 220 10.14 -13.91 1.59
CA ARG A 220 9.69 -15.12 0.89
C ARG A 220 10.57 -15.45 -0.31
N PHE A 221 11.05 -14.45 -1.05
CA PHE A 221 11.93 -14.68 -2.19
C PHE A 221 13.17 -15.50 -1.80
N PHE A 222 13.81 -15.17 -0.67
CA PHE A 222 14.99 -15.90 -0.20
C PHE A 222 14.64 -17.32 0.23
N SER A 223 13.45 -17.54 0.80
CA SER A 223 12.96 -18.86 1.20
C SER A 223 12.63 -19.76 0.01
N ASP A 224 12.00 -19.20 -1.02
CA ASP A 224 11.63 -19.94 -2.23
C ASP A 224 12.87 -20.27 -3.08
N LYS A 225 13.87 -19.38 -3.10
CA LYS A 225 15.10 -19.49 -3.91
C LYS A 225 16.32 -20.02 -3.17
N ARG A 226 16.16 -20.65 -2.00
CA ARG A 226 17.30 -21.13 -1.18
C ARG A 226 18.26 -22.04 -1.95
N ILE A 227 17.72 -23.00 -2.71
CA ILE A 227 18.53 -23.94 -3.50
C ILE A 227 19.23 -23.21 -4.64
N ASP A 228 18.51 -22.38 -5.39
CA ASP A 228 19.06 -21.58 -6.48
C ASP A 228 20.21 -20.67 -5.99
N ILE A 229 20.07 -20.06 -4.81
CA ILE A 229 21.10 -19.21 -4.18
C ILE A 229 22.30 -20.04 -3.72
N ALA A 230 22.08 -21.25 -3.19
CA ALA A 230 23.15 -22.13 -2.73
C ALA A 230 24.01 -22.66 -3.89
N VAL A 231 23.40 -22.90 -5.05
CA VAL A 231 24.07 -23.40 -6.26
C VAL A 231 24.65 -22.25 -7.11
N ALA A 232 24.10 -21.05 -7.00
CA ALA A 232 24.58 -19.90 -7.75
C ALA A 232 26.01 -19.48 -7.37
N GLY A 233 26.84 -19.26 -8.40
CA GLY A 233 28.11 -18.55 -8.24
C GLY A 233 27.90 -17.08 -7.84
N SER A 234 28.98 -16.35 -7.55
CA SER A 234 28.92 -14.94 -7.11
C SER A 234 28.09 -14.04 -8.05
N GLN A 235 28.26 -14.22 -9.37
CA GLN A 235 27.47 -13.51 -10.38
C GLN A 235 25.97 -13.91 -10.36
N GLY A 236 25.65 -15.19 -10.16
CA GLY A 236 24.28 -15.67 -10.08
C GLY A 236 23.53 -15.15 -8.84
N LYS A 237 24.22 -15.08 -7.69
CA LYS A 237 23.66 -14.49 -6.46
C LYS A 237 23.31 -13.01 -6.64
N ALA A 238 24.17 -12.27 -7.35
CA ALA A 238 23.89 -10.87 -7.68
C ALA A 238 22.61 -10.75 -8.55
N LEU A 239 22.47 -11.59 -9.57
CA LEU A 239 21.28 -11.58 -10.44
C LEU A 239 19.98 -11.88 -9.66
N LEU A 240 19.99 -12.87 -8.77
CA LEU A 240 18.85 -13.20 -7.92
C LEU A 240 18.49 -12.07 -6.94
N PHE A 241 19.49 -11.41 -6.36
CA PHE A 241 19.27 -10.24 -5.51
C PHE A 241 18.59 -9.11 -6.29
N TRP A 242 19.05 -8.82 -7.51
CA TRP A 242 18.44 -7.80 -8.37
C TRP A 242 17.01 -8.18 -8.76
N ASP A 243 16.72 -9.45 -9.00
CA ASP A 243 15.36 -9.91 -9.29
C ASP A 243 14.41 -9.69 -8.11
N ASN A 244 14.86 -10.00 -6.89
CA ASN A 244 14.09 -9.71 -5.67
C ASN A 244 13.81 -8.20 -5.53
N LEU A 245 14.85 -7.38 -5.69
CA LEU A 245 14.74 -5.93 -5.53
C LEU A 245 13.79 -5.32 -6.55
N ARG A 246 13.79 -5.80 -7.81
CA ARG A 246 12.81 -5.37 -8.83
C ARG A 246 11.38 -5.64 -8.38
N GLY A 247 11.13 -6.84 -7.86
CA GLY A 247 9.82 -7.22 -7.37
C GLY A 247 9.33 -6.37 -6.20
N VAL A 248 10.23 -5.99 -5.28
CA VAL A 248 9.91 -5.09 -4.16
C VAL A 248 9.68 -3.66 -4.66
N ILE A 249 10.51 -3.16 -5.58
CA ILE A 249 10.35 -1.83 -6.19
C ILE A 249 9.02 -1.73 -6.94
N ALA A 250 8.54 -2.82 -7.55
CA ALA A 250 7.27 -2.87 -8.27
C ALA A 250 6.04 -2.59 -7.39
N LEU A 251 6.14 -2.81 -6.08
CA LEU A 251 5.05 -2.55 -5.14
C LEU A 251 4.79 -1.06 -4.92
N LEU A 252 5.79 -0.21 -5.19
CA LEU A 252 5.65 1.24 -5.03
C LEU A 252 4.72 1.86 -6.09
N PRO A 253 4.90 1.65 -7.41
CA PRO A 253 3.91 2.11 -8.38
C PRO A 253 2.54 1.46 -8.18
N ALA A 254 2.48 0.19 -7.75
CA ALA A 254 1.21 -0.46 -7.39
C ALA A 254 0.49 0.28 -6.25
N PHE A 255 1.22 0.64 -5.18
CA PHE A 255 0.70 1.45 -4.07
C PHE A 255 0.11 2.78 -4.56
N VAL A 256 0.82 3.51 -5.43
CA VAL A 256 0.35 4.81 -5.93
C VAL A 256 -0.95 4.67 -6.73
N LEU A 257 -1.07 3.62 -7.55
CA LEU A 257 -2.29 3.37 -8.32
C LEU A 257 -3.47 3.00 -7.42
N GLN A 258 -3.27 2.06 -6.49
CA GLN A 258 -4.29 1.67 -5.51
C GLN A 258 -4.71 2.85 -4.61
N PHE A 259 -3.76 3.70 -4.24
CA PHE A 259 -4.04 4.94 -3.51
C PHE A 259 -4.90 5.89 -4.35
N GLY A 260 -4.57 6.07 -5.64
CA GLY A 260 -5.37 6.85 -6.58
C GLY A 260 -6.79 6.32 -6.71
N GLU A 261 -6.94 4.99 -6.82
CA GLU A 261 -8.23 4.30 -6.87
C GLU A 261 -9.08 4.61 -5.64
N LEU A 262 -8.53 4.38 -4.44
CA LEU A 262 -9.23 4.64 -3.18
C LEU A 262 -9.56 6.12 -2.99
N CYS A 263 -8.69 7.05 -3.42
CA CYS A 263 -8.97 8.48 -3.37
C CYS A 263 -10.16 8.86 -4.27
N THR A 264 -10.24 8.30 -5.49
CA THR A 264 -11.39 8.56 -6.38
C THR A 264 -12.69 8.04 -5.77
N LEU A 265 -12.68 6.83 -5.21
CA LEU A 265 -13.84 6.24 -4.56
C LEU A 265 -14.23 7.00 -3.28
N ALA A 266 -13.25 7.48 -2.51
CA ALA A 266 -13.50 8.31 -1.33
C ALA A 266 -14.19 9.64 -1.69
N ALA A 267 -13.79 10.29 -2.78
CA ALA A 267 -14.42 11.52 -3.25
C ALA A 267 -15.89 11.29 -3.65
N ILE A 268 -16.18 10.19 -4.37
CA ILE A 268 -17.54 9.79 -4.72
C ILE A 268 -18.34 9.45 -3.46
N SER A 269 -17.74 8.71 -2.52
CA SER A 269 -18.39 8.28 -1.29
C SER A 269 -18.79 9.47 -0.42
N ILE A 270 -17.93 10.49 -0.30
CA ILE A 270 -18.28 11.72 0.40
C ILE A 270 -19.43 12.43 -0.31
N ALA A 271 -19.41 12.52 -1.64
CA ALA A 271 -20.51 13.14 -2.39
C ALA A 271 -21.85 12.48 -2.09
N ILE A 272 -21.90 11.15 -2.07
CA ILE A 272 -23.11 10.37 -1.76
C ILE A 272 -23.50 10.54 -0.28
N ALA A 273 -22.54 10.44 0.64
CA ALA A 273 -22.77 10.54 2.07
C ALA A 273 -23.39 11.89 2.49
N THR A 274 -23.20 12.97 1.72
CA THR A 274 -23.82 14.28 2.03
C THR A 274 -25.34 14.25 2.07
N ARG A 275 -25.98 13.30 1.38
CA ARG A 275 -27.43 13.24 1.20
C ARG A 275 -28.06 11.92 1.62
N TYR A 276 -27.31 10.83 1.55
CA TYR A 276 -27.83 9.49 1.82
C TYR A 276 -27.24 8.93 3.11
N SER A 277 -27.97 8.00 3.74
CA SER A 277 -27.56 7.36 4.99
C SER A 277 -26.27 6.55 4.83
N LEU A 278 -25.58 6.31 5.95
CA LEU A 278 -24.39 5.48 6.05
C LEU A 278 -24.51 4.17 5.26
N ALA A 279 -25.55 3.38 5.54
CA ALA A 279 -25.76 2.06 4.94
C ALA A 279 -25.95 2.13 3.42
N LEU A 280 -26.65 3.16 2.92
CA LEU A 280 -26.85 3.34 1.48
C LEU A 280 -25.52 3.70 0.80
N ASN A 281 -24.75 4.61 1.39
CA ASN A 281 -23.43 4.96 0.87
C ASN A 281 -22.51 3.73 0.76
N MET A 282 -22.42 2.91 1.82
CA MET A 282 -21.62 1.68 1.78
C MET A 282 -22.02 0.77 0.62
N THR A 283 -23.33 0.54 0.50
CA THR A 283 -23.89 -0.36 -0.50
C THR A 283 -23.60 0.14 -1.90
N VAL A 284 -23.80 1.43 -2.16
CA VAL A 284 -23.56 2.03 -3.48
C VAL A 284 -22.09 1.99 -3.86
N ILE A 285 -21.17 2.30 -2.93
CA ILE A 285 -19.74 2.28 -3.25
C ILE A 285 -19.21 0.87 -3.50
N VAL A 286 -19.68 -0.12 -2.76
CA VAL A 286 -19.33 -1.53 -3.03
C VAL A 286 -19.86 -1.97 -4.39
N LEU A 287 -21.10 -1.63 -4.73
CA LEU A 287 -21.67 -1.93 -6.05
C LEU A 287 -20.94 -1.19 -7.18
N LEU A 288 -20.55 0.06 -6.95
CA LEU A 288 -19.78 0.86 -7.89
C LEU A 288 -18.39 0.25 -8.10
N TYR A 289 -17.70 -0.17 -7.04
CA TYR A 289 -16.41 -0.85 -7.15
C TYR A 289 -16.51 -2.16 -7.95
N ILE A 290 -17.51 -2.99 -7.64
CA ILE A 290 -17.74 -4.25 -8.38
C ILE A 290 -18.07 -3.95 -9.85
N GLY A 291 -19.04 -3.06 -10.09
CA GLY A 291 -19.48 -2.69 -11.44
C GLY A 291 -18.35 -2.09 -12.28
N ALA A 292 -17.54 -1.22 -11.69
CA ALA A 292 -16.38 -0.63 -12.34
C ALA A 292 -15.29 -1.68 -12.62
N ASN A 293 -15.05 -2.63 -11.72
CA ASN A 293 -14.15 -3.75 -11.99
C ASN A 293 -14.67 -4.68 -13.11
N LEU A 294 -15.99 -4.83 -13.27
CA LEU A 294 -16.57 -5.62 -14.35
C LEU A 294 -16.40 -4.96 -15.74
N THR A 295 -16.18 -3.65 -15.80
CA THR A 295 -15.98 -2.94 -17.08
C THR A 295 -14.78 -3.45 -17.87
N ARG A 296 -13.78 -4.05 -17.21
CA ARG A 296 -12.62 -4.68 -17.87
C ARG A 296 -13.00 -5.82 -18.82
N PHE A 297 -14.16 -6.45 -18.60
CA PHE A 297 -14.64 -7.54 -19.44
C PHE A 297 -15.52 -7.05 -20.60
N VAL A 298 -15.97 -5.79 -20.60
CA VAL A 298 -16.88 -5.26 -21.64
C VAL A 298 -16.29 -5.39 -23.06
N PRO A 299 -15.00 -5.10 -23.32
CA PRO A 299 -14.42 -5.30 -24.66
C PRO A 299 -14.33 -6.77 -25.08
N LEU A 300 -14.33 -7.69 -24.11
CA LEU A 300 -14.24 -9.14 -24.37
C LEU A 300 -15.63 -9.75 -24.64
N LEU A 301 -16.67 -9.13 -24.09
CA LEU A 301 -18.05 -9.53 -24.27
C LEU A 301 -18.58 -9.01 -25.61
N HIS A 302 -18.66 -9.91 -26.60
CA HIS A 302 -19.31 -9.64 -27.88
C HIS A 302 -20.85 -9.70 -27.71
N LEU A 303 -21.41 -8.72 -27.01
CA LEU A 303 -22.85 -8.60 -26.79
C LEU A 303 -23.55 -8.16 -28.09
N GLY A 304 -24.76 -8.66 -28.34
CA GLY A 304 -25.60 -8.15 -29.43
C GLY A 304 -25.96 -6.67 -29.22
N GLN A 305 -26.02 -5.89 -30.30
CA GLN A 305 -26.56 -4.52 -30.23
C GLN A 305 -28.03 -4.57 -29.81
N PRO A 306 -28.51 -3.74 -28.88
CA PRO A 306 -27.91 -2.49 -28.38
C PRO A 306 -27.06 -2.63 -27.10
N TRP A 307 -26.96 -3.82 -26.51
CA TRP A 307 -26.38 -4.03 -25.18
C TRP A 307 -24.88 -3.71 -25.12
N GLN A 308 -24.14 -3.92 -26.21
CA GLN A 308 -22.73 -3.55 -26.28
C GLN A 308 -22.53 -2.04 -26.22
N GLY A 309 -23.35 -1.26 -26.93
CA GLY A 309 -23.31 0.20 -26.89
C GLY A 309 -23.66 0.76 -25.50
N LEU A 310 -24.65 0.16 -24.84
CA LEU A 310 -25.00 0.52 -23.46
C LEU A 310 -23.88 0.18 -22.47
N ALA A 311 -23.24 -0.98 -22.61
CA ALA A 311 -22.14 -1.41 -21.73
C ALA A 311 -20.91 -0.48 -21.86
N VAL A 312 -20.55 -0.10 -23.08
CA VAL A 312 -19.46 0.87 -23.35
C VAL A 312 -19.81 2.25 -22.82
N SER A 313 -21.05 2.70 -22.99
CA SER A 313 -21.50 4.00 -22.46
C SER A 313 -21.45 4.02 -20.92
N ALA A 314 -21.89 2.93 -20.28
CA ALA A 314 -21.83 2.79 -18.82
C ALA A 314 -20.40 2.77 -18.29
N SER A 315 -19.43 2.20 -19.04
CA SER A 315 -18.03 2.18 -18.63
C SER A 315 -17.35 3.55 -18.65
N TYR A 316 -17.87 4.52 -19.43
CA TYR A 316 -17.38 5.89 -19.40
C TYR A 316 -17.96 6.71 -18.23
N LEU A 317 -19.14 6.34 -17.72
CA LEU A 317 -19.76 6.98 -16.57
C LEU A 317 -19.16 6.54 -15.23
N LEU A 318 -18.87 5.24 -15.12
CA LEU A 318 -18.16 4.69 -13.96
C LEU A 318 -16.68 5.12 -13.99
N PRO A 319 -16.04 5.34 -12.83
CA PRO A 319 -14.60 5.53 -12.82
C PRO A 319 -13.97 4.26 -13.42
N TYR A 320 -13.18 4.41 -14.48
CA TYR A 320 -12.55 3.28 -15.14
C TYR A 320 -11.41 2.73 -14.26
N LEU A 321 -11.76 1.94 -13.24
CA LEU A 321 -10.83 1.48 -12.19
C LEU A 321 -9.73 0.58 -12.74
N SER A 322 -9.93 -0.02 -13.92
CA SER A 322 -8.87 -0.80 -14.58
C SER A 322 -7.65 0.05 -14.97
N ASN A 323 -7.78 1.37 -15.07
CA ASN A 323 -6.62 2.25 -15.24
C ASN A 323 -5.69 2.22 -14.01
N PHE A 324 -6.19 1.84 -12.84
CA PHE A 324 -5.41 1.71 -11.61
C PHE A 324 -4.88 0.27 -11.39
N ASP A 325 -5.34 -0.72 -12.17
CA ASP A 325 -4.87 -2.11 -12.04
C ASP A 325 -3.77 -2.43 -13.05
N LEU A 326 -2.52 -2.37 -12.59
CA LEU A 326 -1.34 -2.80 -13.35
C LEU A 326 -0.68 -4.06 -12.77
N ASN A 327 -1.36 -4.82 -11.90
CA ASN A 327 -0.75 -5.96 -11.22
C ASN A 327 -0.24 -7.02 -12.22
N GLN A 328 -0.93 -7.22 -13.34
CA GLN A 328 -0.46 -8.09 -14.42
C GLN A 328 0.94 -7.69 -14.95
N CYS A 329 1.20 -6.39 -15.06
CA CYS A 329 2.48 -5.88 -15.55
C CYS A 329 3.53 -5.77 -14.44
N LEU A 330 3.13 -5.45 -13.22
CA LEU A 330 4.04 -5.18 -12.10
C LEU A 330 4.47 -6.45 -11.36
N VAL A 331 3.62 -7.47 -11.34
CA VAL A 331 3.84 -8.70 -10.57
C VAL A 331 4.28 -9.86 -11.47
N TYR A 332 3.58 -10.07 -12.59
CA TYR A 332 3.77 -11.28 -13.40
C TYR A 332 4.77 -11.10 -14.54
N ARG A 333 4.85 -9.90 -15.12
CA ARG A 333 5.76 -9.60 -16.25
C ARG A 333 7.08 -8.99 -15.76
N PRO A 334 8.24 -9.48 -16.25
CA PRO A 334 9.51 -8.85 -15.94
C PRO A 334 9.62 -7.49 -16.65
N PHE A 335 10.11 -6.48 -15.94
CA PHE A 335 10.34 -5.13 -16.44
C PHE A 335 11.79 -4.68 -16.20
N THR A 336 12.26 -3.74 -17.02
CA THR A 336 13.65 -3.28 -17.00
C THR A 336 13.88 -2.26 -15.88
N VAL A 337 14.86 -2.54 -15.01
CA VAL A 337 15.32 -1.65 -13.93
C VAL A 337 16.83 -1.42 -14.05
N GLY A 338 17.22 -0.16 -14.24
CA GLY A 338 18.62 0.22 -14.41
C GLY A 338 19.26 -0.45 -15.63
N GLN A 339 20.45 -1.02 -15.44
CA GLN A 339 21.24 -1.67 -16.49
C GLN A 339 20.74 -3.08 -16.87
N HIS A 340 19.77 -3.64 -16.14
CA HIS A 340 19.28 -4.98 -16.39
C HIS A 340 18.11 -4.96 -17.36
N TYR A 341 18.45 -4.96 -18.65
CA TYR A 341 17.50 -4.97 -19.74
C TYR A 341 16.78 -6.31 -19.87
N VAL A 342 15.44 -6.25 -19.91
CA VAL A 342 14.59 -7.39 -20.24
C VAL A 342 13.97 -7.14 -21.61
N LYS A 343 14.31 -8.00 -22.59
CA LYS A 343 13.82 -7.88 -23.96
C LYS A 343 12.28 -7.97 -23.99
N GLY A 344 11.63 -6.93 -24.51
CA GLY A 344 10.17 -6.87 -24.65
C GLY A 344 9.39 -6.55 -23.36
N GLY A 345 10.07 -6.24 -22.25
CA GLY A 345 9.43 -5.74 -21.03
C GLY A 345 9.39 -4.20 -21.01
N PRO A 346 8.39 -3.56 -20.38
CA PRO A 346 8.38 -2.12 -20.21
C PRO A 346 9.56 -1.68 -19.31
N THR A 347 9.98 -0.43 -19.46
CA THR A 347 10.98 0.18 -18.58
C THR A 347 10.31 0.75 -17.33
N LEU A 348 11.05 0.84 -16.23
CA LEU A 348 10.57 1.49 -15.00
C LEU A 348 10.08 2.94 -15.26
N SER A 349 10.74 3.66 -16.19
CA SER A 349 10.32 5.01 -16.58
C SER A 349 8.94 5.01 -17.26
N GLN A 350 8.67 4.07 -18.17
CA GLN A 350 7.37 3.94 -18.83
C GLN A 350 6.25 3.61 -17.83
N ILE A 351 6.54 2.77 -16.84
CA ILE A 351 5.61 2.47 -15.75
C ILE A 351 5.26 3.75 -14.99
N TRP A 352 6.26 4.54 -14.60
CA TRP A 352 6.03 5.80 -13.89
C TRP A 352 5.32 6.87 -14.73
N GLN A 353 5.54 6.91 -16.04
CA GLN A 353 4.78 7.77 -16.94
C GLN A 353 3.30 7.41 -16.94
N TYR A 354 2.98 6.12 -17.00
CA TYR A 354 1.60 5.65 -16.89
C TYR A 354 1.00 5.99 -15.53
N VAL A 355 1.72 5.74 -14.44
CA VAL A 355 1.28 6.10 -13.07
C VAL A 355 1.00 7.60 -12.98
N GLY A 356 1.86 8.44 -13.55
CA GLY A 356 1.63 9.88 -13.62
C GLY A 356 0.35 10.25 -14.36
N LEU A 357 0.06 9.63 -15.50
CA LEU A 357 -1.19 9.83 -16.24
C LEU A 357 -2.42 9.36 -15.44
N ALA A 358 -2.32 8.22 -14.76
CA ALA A 358 -3.37 7.71 -13.89
C ALA A 358 -3.63 8.65 -12.69
N CYS A 359 -2.58 9.27 -12.13
CA CYS A 359 -2.72 10.29 -11.09
C CYS A 359 -3.40 11.57 -11.63
N VAL A 360 -3.11 11.99 -12.86
CA VAL A 360 -3.81 13.13 -13.47
C VAL A 360 -5.30 12.79 -13.65
N TYR A 361 -5.59 11.59 -14.16
CA TYR A 361 -6.96 11.09 -14.29
C TYR A 361 -7.69 11.07 -12.93
N SER A 362 -7.03 10.57 -11.87
CA SER A 362 -7.63 10.54 -10.53
C SER A 362 -7.94 11.93 -10.00
N VAL A 363 -7.02 12.88 -10.14
CA VAL A 363 -7.21 14.28 -9.68
C VAL A 363 -8.38 14.94 -10.40
N LEU A 364 -8.51 14.75 -11.72
CA LEU A 364 -9.63 15.29 -12.48
C LEU A 364 -10.97 14.71 -12.02
N TYR A 365 -11.02 13.39 -11.80
CA TYR A 365 -12.23 12.72 -11.33
C TYR A 365 -12.61 13.14 -9.90
N ILE A 366 -11.62 13.24 -9.01
CA ILE A 366 -11.79 13.74 -7.64
C ILE A 366 -12.34 15.17 -7.65
N GLY A 367 -11.77 16.06 -8.49
CA GLY A 367 -12.25 17.43 -8.63
C GLY A 367 -13.71 17.50 -9.07
N GLY A 368 -14.11 16.66 -10.04
CA GLY A 368 -15.50 16.52 -10.46
C GLY A 368 -16.42 16.02 -9.35
N ALA A 369 -16.04 14.93 -8.67
CA ALA A 369 -16.83 14.32 -7.59
C ALA A 369 -17.00 15.27 -6.39
N LEU A 370 -15.94 15.96 -5.97
CA LEU A 370 -16.01 16.98 -4.92
C LEU A 370 -16.83 18.19 -5.36
N GLY A 371 -16.76 18.57 -6.65
CA GLY A 371 -17.65 19.58 -7.25
C GLY A 371 -19.13 19.22 -7.06
N VAL A 372 -19.49 17.98 -7.35
CA VAL A 372 -20.85 17.44 -7.13
C VAL A 372 -21.19 17.45 -5.63
N ALA A 373 -20.28 17.00 -4.75
CA ALA A 373 -20.49 17.01 -3.31
C ALA A 373 -20.82 18.42 -2.79
N MET A 374 -20.05 19.42 -3.24
CA MET A 374 -20.27 20.83 -2.88
C MET A 374 -21.61 21.37 -3.39
N ALA A 375 -21.99 21.00 -4.62
CA ALA A 375 -23.28 21.40 -5.19
C ALA A 375 -24.47 20.78 -4.43
N MET A 376 -24.40 19.49 -4.11
CA MET A 376 -25.43 18.79 -3.34
C MET A 376 -25.59 19.38 -1.93
N PHE A 377 -24.46 19.74 -1.29
CA PHE A 377 -24.46 20.30 0.05
C PHE A 377 -24.96 21.76 0.12
N ARG A 378 -24.87 22.52 -0.99
CA ARG A 378 -25.44 23.87 -1.08
C ARG A 378 -26.98 23.87 -1.02
N ASN A 379 -27.60 22.87 -1.64
CA ASN A 379 -29.05 22.80 -1.81
C ASN A 379 -29.78 22.10 -0.65
N ARG A 380 -29.05 21.66 0.39
CA ARG A 380 -29.65 21.04 1.56
C ARG A 380 -30.24 22.12 2.47
N GLU A 381 -31.56 22.12 2.58
CA GLU A 381 -32.29 22.89 3.58
C GLU A 381 -32.02 22.28 4.96
N LEU A 382 -31.65 23.14 5.90
CA LEU A 382 -31.46 22.79 7.31
C LEU A 382 -32.85 22.82 7.98
N THR A 383 -33.62 21.76 7.80
CA THR A 383 -34.86 21.53 8.55
C THR A 383 -34.62 20.65 9.75
#